data_AF-A0A3N5W0C0-F1
#
_entry.id   AF-A0A3N5W0C0-F1
#
_cell.length_a   1.000
_cell.length_b   1.000
_cell.length_c   1.000
_cell.angle_alpha   90.00
_cell.angle_beta   90.00
_cell.angle_gamma   90.00
#
_symmetry.space_group_name_H-M   'P 1'
#
loop_
_entity.id
_entity.type
_entity.pdbx_description
1 polymer ?
#
loop_
_entity_poly.entity_id
_entity_poly.type
_entity_poly.pdbx_seq_one_letter_code
_entity_poly.pdbx_strand_id
1 'polypeptide(L)' 'MTQLNKSQTARLLGYPADARLLILNADDFGMCNSTNEAIMRTLQEGLIRSTTLMVPCPWAKHAMHFL' A
#
# COMPACT_ATOMS: atom_id res chain seq x y z
N MET A 1 -15.35 11.71 -30.12
CA MET A 1 -14.33 10.66 -29.97
C MET A 1 -13.29 11.18 -28.98
N THR A 2 -13.44 10.85 -27.70
CA THR A 2 -12.55 11.30 -26.63
C THR A 2 -11.23 10.57 -26.76
N GLN A 3 -10.15 11.30 -27.07
CA GLN A 3 -8.80 10.74 -26.99
C GLN A 3 -8.53 10.41 -25.51
N LEU A 4 -8.57 9.12 -25.16
CA LEU A 4 -8.02 8.67 -23.89
C LEU A 4 -6.53 9.03 -23.89
N ASN A 5 -6.17 9.97 -23.01
CA ASN A 5 -4.78 10.30 -22.74
C ASN A 5 -4.09 9.01 -22.26
N LYS A 6 -3.30 8.40 -23.13
CA LYS A 6 -2.58 7.15 -22.86
C LYS A 6 -1.64 7.36 -21.66
N SER A 7 -1.84 6.60 -20.59
CA SER A 7 -1.06 6.75 -19.35
C SER A 7 0.41 6.44 -19.61
N GLN A 8 1.27 7.45 -19.55
CA GLN A 8 2.72 7.27 -19.63
C GLN A 8 3.22 6.41 -18.46
N THR A 9 2.68 6.64 -17.26
CA THR A 9 3.02 5.89 -16.05
C THR A 9 2.75 4.40 -16.19
N ALA A 10 1.60 4.01 -16.74
CA ALA A 10 1.28 2.59 -16.92
C ALA A 10 2.30 1.89 -17.82
N ARG A 11 2.69 2.54 -18.93
CA ARG A 11 3.75 2.01 -19.82
C ARG A 11 5.11 1.92 -19.14
N LEU A 12 5.49 2.94 -18.37
CA LEU A 12 6.75 2.93 -17.61
C LEU A 12 6.80 1.81 -16.57
N LEU A 13 5.65 1.44 -16.01
CA LEU A 13 5.50 0.31 -15.10
C LEU A 13 5.36 -1.05 -15.83
N GLY A 14 5.43 -1.09 -17.16
CA GLY A 14 5.35 -2.32 -17.96
C GLY A 14 3.93 -2.78 -18.31
N TYR A 15 2.90 -1.95 -18.08
CA TYR A 15 1.50 -2.26 -18.37
C TYR A 15 1.01 -1.62 -19.69
N PRO A 16 -0.09 -2.13 -20.28
CA PRO A 16 -0.77 -1.45 -21.38
C PRO A 16 -1.11 0.01 -21.05
N ALA A 17 -1.10 0.88 -22.07
CA ALA A 17 -1.28 2.32 -21.87
C ALA A 17 -2.69 2.73 -21.41
N ASP A 18 -3.65 1.83 -21.54
CA ASP A 18 -5.04 1.93 -21.12
C ASP A 18 -5.35 1.08 -19.85
N ALA A 19 -4.33 0.41 -19.29
CA ALA A 19 -4.49 -0.35 -18.06
C ALA A 19 -4.91 0.57 -16.90
N ARG A 20 -5.85 0.10 -16.09
CA ARG A 20 -6.21 0.72 -14.81
C ARG A 20 -5.43 0.01 -13.72
N LEU A 21 -4.54 0.74 -13.05
CA LEU A 21 -3.68 0.22 -11.99
C LEU A 21 -4.19 0.72 -10.63
N LEU A 22 -4.10 -0.13 -9.60
CA LEU A 22 -4.53 0.17 -8.24
C LEU A 22 -3.43 -0.22 -7.25
N ILE A 23 -3.04 0.72 -6.39
CA ILE A 23 -2.26 0.44 -5.18
C ILE A 23 -3.23 0.55 -4.01
N LEU A 24 -3.41 -0.54 -3.29
CA LEU A 24 -4.14 -0.54 -2.02
C LEU A 24 -3.14 -0.42 -0.89
N ASN A 25 -3.07 0.78 -0.29
CA ASN A 25 -2.22 1.09 0.85
C ASN A 25 -3.06 1.10 2.14
N ALA A 26 -2.61 0.38 3.16
CA ALA A 26 -3.15 0.58 4.51
C ALA A 26 -2.32 1.63 5.25
N ASP A 27 -2.97 2.72 5.66
CA ASP A 27 -2.33 3.79 6.43
C ASP A 27 -2.23 3.44 7.92
N ASP A 28 -1.45 4.24 8.66
CA ASP A 28 -1.33 4.22 10.12
C ASP A 28 -0.60 3.01 10.73
N PHE A 29 0.21 2.28 9.97
CA PHE A 29 1.02 1.21 10.55
C PHE A 29 2.00 1.80 11.58
N GLY A 30 2.03 1.25 12.78
CA GLY A 30 2.79 1.76 13.92
C GLY A 30 2.01 2.72 14.84
N MET A 31 0.79 3.14 14.50
CA MET A 31 -0.01 4.06 15.31
C MET A 31 -0.41 3.46 16.67
N CYS A 32 -1.02 2.26 16.67
CA CYS A 32 -1.44 1.53 17.85
C CYS A 32 -1.45 0.01 17.61
N ASN A 33 -1.61 -0.79 18.68
CA ASN A 33 -1.61 -2.26 18.57
C ASN A 33 -2.66 -2.79 17.60
N SER A 34 -3.91 -2.32 17.73
CA SER A 34 -5.02 -2.83 16.92
C SER A 34 -4.84 -2.53 15.44
N THR A 35 -4.29 -1.37 15.11
CA THR A 35 -3.96 -1.01 13.72
C THR A 35 -2.84 -1.90 13.19
N ASN A 36 -1.80 -2.17 13.99
CA ASN A 36 -0.73 -3.08 13.60
C ASN A 36 -1.26 -4.49 13.29
N GLU A 37 -2.04 -5.07 14.19
CA GLU A 37 -2.60 -6.43 14.01
C GLU A 37 -3.44 -6.53 12.73
N ALA A 38 -4.30 -5.54 12.47
CA ALA A 38 -5.12 -5.52 11.26
C ALA A 38 -4.27 -5.44 9.99
N ILE A 39 -3.25 -4.57 9.97
CA ILE A 39 -2.36 -4.40 8.81
C ILE A 39 -1.49 -5.63 8.59
N MET A 40 -0.91 -6.20 9.64
CA MET A 40 -0.10 -7.43 9.56
C MET A 40 -0.93 -8.59 8.99
N ARG A 41 -2.16 -8.77 9.50
CA ARG A 41 -3.06 -9.81 9.01
C ARG A 41 -3.41 -9.62 7.53
N THR A 42 -3.79 -8.41 7.13
CA THR A 42 -4.18 -8.13 5.73
C THR A 42 -3.01 -8.24 4.76
N LEU A 43 -1.77 -7.96 5.20
CA LEU A 43 -0.54 -8.24 4.44
C LEU A 43 -0.30 -9.74 4.31
N GLN A 44 -0.40 -10.51 5.39
CA GLN A 44 -0.20 -11.97 5.38
C GLN A 44 -1.25 -12.71 4.53
N GLU A 45 -2.51 -12.29 4.59
CA GLU A 45 -3.60 -12.83 3.75
C GLU A 45 -3.50 -12.35 2.29
N GLY A 46 -2.59 -11.43 1.96
CA GLY A 46 -2.36 -10.92 0.61
C GLY A 46 -3.46 -9.98 0.08
N LEU A 47 -4.32 -9.47 0.98
CA LEU A 47 -5.38 -8.52 0.66
C LEU A 47 -4.82 -7.15 0.28
N ILE A 48 -3.71 -6.76 0.89
CA ILE A 48 -2.92 -5.58 0.56
C ILE A 48 -1.46 -5.96 0.31
N ARG A 49 -0.72 -5.07 -0.36
CA ARG A 49 0.72 -5.21 -0.60
C ARG A 49 1.53 -3.96 -0.24
N SER A 50 0.87 -2.97 0.34
CA SER A 50 1.48 -1.68 0.67
C SER A 50 0.94 -1.18 2.00
N THR A 51 1.81 -0.57 2.79
CA THR A 51 1.47 0.15 4.01
C THR A 51 2.51 1.24 4.28
N THR A 52 2.17 2.22 5.12
CA THR A 52 3.05 3.33 5.50
C THR A 52 3.28 3.32 7.01
N LEU A 53 4.56 3.34 7.40
CA LEU A 53 4.96 3.28 8.81
C LEU A 53 5.01 4.69 9.44
N MET A 54 4.28 4.87 10.53
CA MET A 54 4.21 6.08 11.33
C MET A 54 5.29 6.12 12.41
N VAL A 55 6.41 6.80 12.13
CA VAL A 55 7.45 7.08 13.14
C VAL A 55 7.24 8.50 13.70
N PRO A 56 7.28 8.73 15.04
CA PRO A 56 7.73 7.83 16.10
C PRO A 56 6.57 7.21 16.89
N CYS A 57 5.44 6.85 16.27
CA CYS A 57 4.27 6.40 17.01
C CYS A 57 4.59 5.22 17.96
N PRO A 58 3.86 5.08 19.10
CA PRO A 58 4.24 4.18 20.18
C PRO A 58 4.43 2.72 19.75
N TRP A 59 3.71 2.29 18.72
CA TRP A 59 3.73 0.93 18.19
C TRP A 59 4.57 0.76 16.91
N ALA A 60 5.33 1.79 16.50
CA ALA A 60 6.18 1.76 15.32
C ALA A 60 7.29 0.68 15.42
N LYS A 61 7.87 0.49 16.61
CA LYS A 61 8.88 -0.57 16.83
C LYS A 61 8.29 -1.97 16.65
N HIS A 62 7.05 -2.18 17.11
CA HIS A 62 6.34 -3.44 16.93
C HIS A 62 6.07 -3.69 15.44
N ALA A 63 5.55 -2.68 14.73
CA ALA A 63 5.36 -2.73 13.28
C ALA A 63 6.66 -3.02 12.52
N MET A 64 7.78 -2.39 12.92
CA MET A 64 9.09 -2.61 12.31
C MET A 64 9.62 -4.03 12.52
N HIS A 65 9.25 -4.72 13.61
CA HIS A 65 9.70 -6.10 13.86
C HIS A 65 9.05 -7.12 12.91
N PHE A 66 7.95 -6.74 12.27
CA PHE A 66 7.24 -7.56 11.27
C PHE A 66 7.79 -7.37 9.85
N LEU A 67 8.35 -6.19 9.54
CA LEU A 67 8.95 -5.86 8.24
C LEU A 67 10.34 -6.50 8.08
#